data_AF-A0A380H818-F1
#
_entry.id   AF-A0A380H818-F1
#
_cell.length_a   1.000
_cell.length_b   1.000
_cell.length_c   1.000
_cell.angle_alpha   90.00
_cell.angle_beta   90.00
_cell.angle_gamma   90.00
#
_symmetry.space_group_name_H-M   'P 1'
#
loop_
_entity.id
_entity.type
_entity.pdbx_description
1 polymer ?
#
loop_
_entity_poly.entity_id
_entity_poly.type
_entity_poly.pdbx_seq_one_letter_code
_entity_poly.pdbx_strand_id
1 'polypeptide(L)' 'MNNTPEVGAVFQSGPGQNGAGAYGHVGVVESINSNGTVTVSEMNWNGGVNVKSYRTIYSPSSYNYIH' A
#
# COMPACT_ATOMS: atom_id res chain seq x y z
N MET A 1 -1.79 15.07 7.13
CA MET A 1 -1.27 13.87 6.45
C MET A 1 -1.85 13.87 5.04
N ASN A 2 -1.06 13.53 4.02
CA ASN A 2 -1.60 13.32 2.67
C ASN A 2 -2.10 11.88 2.60
N ASN A 3 -3.42 11.72 2.51
CA ASN A 3 -4.09 10.43 2.33
C ASN A 3 -4.59 10.27 0.88
N THR A 4 -3.93 10.98 -0.05
CA THR A 4 -4.24 10.97 -1.48
C THR A 4 -3.25 10.05 -2.19
N PRO A 5 -3.70 8.95 -2.81
CA PRO A 5 -2.82 8.10 -3.59
C PRO A 5 -2.33 8.84 -4.85
N GLU A 6 -1.07 8.62 -5.19
CA GLU A 6 -0.46 9.04 -6.46
C GLU A 6 0.39 7.90 -7.00
N VAL A 7 0.42 7.72 -8.32
CA VAL A 7 1.29 6.72 -8.95
C VAL A 7 2.76 7.05 -8.65
N GLY A 8 3.50 6.08 -8.12
CA GLY A 8 4.88 6.24 -7.68
C GLY A 8 5.02 6.62 -6.19
N ALA A 9 3.94 7.03 -5.52
CA ALA A 9 4.00 7.30 -4.09
C ALA A 9 4.22 6.01 -3.28
N VAL A 10 4.88 6.14 -2.12
CA VAL A 10 4.98 5.06 -1.15
C VAL A 10 3.78 5.11 -0.22
N PHE A 11 2.98 4.04 -0.20
CA PHE A 11 1.92 3.89 0.79
C PHE A 11 2.50 3.30 2.09
N GLN A 12 2.00 3.74 3.23
CA GLN A 12 2.42 3.31 4.55
C GLN A 12 1.20 3.01 5.44
N SER A 13 1.23 1.85 6.10
CA SER A 13 0.30 1.47 7.17
C SER A 13 1.06 1.31 8.49
N GLY A 14 0.51 1.86 9.56
CA GLY A 14 1.10 1.70 10.90
C GLY A 14 0.98 0.29 11.47
N PRO A 15 1.63 0.02 12.61
CA PRO A 15 1.51 -1.25 13.33
C PRO A 15 0.06 -1.65 13.59
N GLY A 16 -0.32 -2.89 13.26
CA GLY A 16 -1.67 -3.41 13.48
C GLY A 16 -2.75 -2.86 12.54
N GLN A 17 -2.43 -1.92 11.66
CA GLN A 17 -3.40 -1.33 10.72
C GLN A 17 -3.50 -2.16 9.44
N ASN A 18 -4.73 -2.34 8.94
CA ASN A 18 -4.99 -3.01 7.66
C ASN A 18 -4.35 -4.42 7.57
N GLY A 19 -4.27 -5.13 8.70
CA GLY A 19 -3.64 -6.46 8.81
C GLY A 19 -2.11 -6.42 8.96
N ALA A 20 -1.50 -5.24 9.12
CA ALA A 20 -0.05 -5.12 9.22
C ALA A 20 0.48 -5.62 10.56
N GLY A 21 1.66 -6.25 10.52
CA GLY A 21 2.36 -6.72 11.70
C GLY A 21 2.82 -5.57 12.61
N ALA A 22 3.58 -5.91 13.65
CA ALA A 22 4.08 -4.96 14.66
C ALA A 22 4.94 -3.82 14.09
N TYR A 23 5.50 -3.99 12.89
CA TYR A 23 6.33 -2.97 12.22
C TYR A 23 5.54 -2.11 11.21
N GLY A 24 4.24 -2.36 11.04
CA GLY A 24 3.48 -1.77 9.94
C GLY A 24 3.83 -2.42 8.59
N HIS A 25 3.52 -1.71 7.51
CA HIS A 25 3.82 -2.16 6.15
C HIS A 25 3.96 -0.98 5.20
N VAL A 26 4.76 -1.17 4.16
CA VAL A 26 4.99 -0.19 3.09
C VAL A 26 5.04 -0.86 1.73
N GLY A 27 4.64 -0.13 0.70
CA GLY A 27 4.82 -0.52 -0.69
C GLY A 27 4.59 0.67 -1.62
N VAL A 28 4.59 0.42 -2.92
CA VAL A 28 4.55 1.47 -3.94
C VAL A 28 3.22 1.44 -4.66
N VAL A 29 2.65 2.61 -4.94
CA VAL A 29 1.45 2.75 -5.77
C VAL A 29 1.83 2.59 -7.24
N GLU A 30 1.32 1.53 -7.87
CA GLU A 30 1.56 1.24 -9.28
C GLU A 30 0.49 1.86 -10.17
N SER A 31 -0.77 1.85 -9.72
CA SER A 31 -1.88 2.45 -10.47
C SER A 31 -3.04 2.85 -9.58
N ILE A 32 -3.80 3.86 -10.02
CA ILE A 32 -5.07 4.26 -9.43
C ILE A 32 -6.16 3.86 -10.42
N ASN A 33 -7.02 2.96 -10.00
CA ASN A 33 -8.10 2.45 -10.84
C ASN A 33 -9.24 3.47 -10.93
N SER A 34 -9.99 3.46 -12.03
CA SER A 34 -11.09 4.40 -12.27
C SER A 34 -12.21 4.32 -11.22
N ASN A 35 -12.32 3.18 -10.52
CA ASN A 35 -13.26 2.98 -9.40
C ASN A 35 -12.75 3.50 -8.04
N GLY A 36 -11.60 4.20 -8.01
CA GLY A 36 -11.00 4.77 -6.80
C GLY A 36 -10.18 3.77 -5.97
N THR A 37 -10.06 2.51 -6.40
CA THR A 37 -9.13 1.55 -5.75
C THR A 37 -7.70 1.76 -6.24
N VAL A 38 -6.72 1.29 -5.47
CA VAL A 38 -5.30 1.49 -5.77
C VAL A 38 -4.58 0.17 -5.88
N THR A 39 -3.87 -0.06 -6.99
CA THR A 39 -3.00 -1.22 -7.14
C THR A 39 -1.63 -0.85 -6.60
N VAL A 40 -1.11 -1.67 -5.69
CA VAL A 40 0.21 -1.46 -5.09
C VAL A 40 1.12 -2.66 -5.31
N SER A 41 2.42 -2.40 -5.40
CA SER A 41 3.46 -3.43 -5.35
C SER A 41 4.18 -3.40 -4.01
N GLU A 42 4.34 -4.58 -3.42
CA GLU A 42 4.94 -4.75 -2.11
C GLU A 42 5.73 -6.06 -2.06
N MET A 43 6.75 -6.11 -1.21
CA MET A 43 7.53 -7.33 -1.00
C MET A 43 7.26 -7.86 0.41
N ASN A 44 7.31 -9.18 0.55
CA ASN A 44 7.25 -9.85 1.86
C ASN A 44 5.89 -9.76 2.59
N TRP A 45 4.79 -9.45 1.90
CA TRP A 45 3.43 -9.53 2.46
C TRP A 45 2.74 -10.85 2.10
N ASN A 46 2.52 -11.11 0.80
CA ASN A 46 1.75 -12.28 0.33
C ASN A 46 2.58 -13.31 -0.44
N GLY A 47 3.83 -12.99 -0.80
CA GLY A 47 4.70 -13.85 -1.62
C GLY A 47 5.92 -14.43 -0.89
N GLY A 48 6.17 -14.01 0.36
CA GLY A 48 7.39 -14.36 1.09
C GLY A 48 8.58 -13.44 0.77
N VAL A 49 9.73 -13.77 1.37
CA VAL A 49 10.97 -12.96 1.28
C VAL A 49 11.42 -12.88 -0.19
N ASN A 50 11.76 -11.67 -0.64
CA ASN A 50 12.19 -11.36 -2.02
C ASN A 50 11.14 -11.59 -3.13
N VAL A 51 9.87 -11.77 -2.78
CA VAL A 51 8.81 -11.88 -3.78
C VAL A 51 8.00 -10.60 -3.85
N LYS A 52 8.06 -9.92 -5.00
CA LYS A 52 7.18 -8.80 -5.31
C LYS A 52 5.77 -9.34 -5.55
N SER A 53 4.84 -8.92 -4.71
CA SER A 53 3.42 -9.20 -4.78
C SER A 53 2.66 -7.94 -5.13
N TYR A 54 1.47 -8.09 -5.70
CA TYR A 54 0.58 -6.98 -5.99
C TYR A 54 -0.73 -7.20 -5.24
N ARG A 55 -1.29 -6.12 -4.69
CA ARG A 55 -2.62 -6.15 -4.09
C ARG A 55 -3.42 -4.91 -4.46
N THR A 56 -4.73 -5.06 -4.40
CA THR A 56 -5.66 -3.94 -4.57
C THR A 56 -6.08 -3.42 -3.21
N ILE A 57 -5.84 -2.14 -2.96
CA ILE A 57 -6.31 -1.41 -1.80
C ILE A 57 -7.68 -0.79 -2.14
N TYR A 58 -8.70 -1.20 -1.40
CA TYR A 58 -10.08 -0.74 -1.56
C TYR A 58 -10.37 0.56 -0.79
N SER A 59 -9.63 0.83 0.28
CA SER A 59 -9.79 2.01 1.14
C SER A 59 -8.49 2.82 1.19
N PRO A 60 -8.07 3.46 0.08
CA PRO A 60 -6.78 4.17 0.02
C PRO A 60 -6.66 5.30 1.03
N SER A 61 -7.76 5.94 1.40
CA SER A 61 -7.79 6.99 2.44
C SER A 61 -7.35 6.53 3.83
N SER A 62 -7.31 5.21 4.09
CA SER A 62 -6.85 4.63 5.35
C SER A 62 -5.32 4.47 5.44
N TYR A 63 -4.58 4.91 4.42
CA TYR A 63 -3.13 4.82 4.34
C TYR A 63 -2.50 6.20 4.20
N ASN A 64 -1.26 6.32 4.65
CA ASN A 64 -0.46 7.53 4.42
C ASN A 64 0.32 7.38 3.12
N TYR A 65 0.46 8.46 2.36
CA TYR A 65 1.24 8.50 1.12
C TYR A 65 2.41 9.46 1.24
N ILE A 66 3.57 9.01 0.79
CA ILE A 66 4.83 9.76 0.75
C ILE A 66 5.20 9.99 -0.72
N HIS A 67 5.50 11.24 -1.07
CA HIS A 67 5.82 11.70 -2.43
C HIS A 67 7.22 12.32 -2.44
#